data_AF-A0A8H4VEF6-F1
#
_entry.id   AF-A0A8H4VEF6-F1
#
_cell.length_a   1.000
_cell.length_b   1.000
_cell.length_c   1.000
_cell.angle_alpha   90.00
_cell.angle_beta   90.00
_cell.angle_gamma   90.00
#
_symmetry.space_group_name_H-M   'P 1'
#
loop_
_entity.id
_entity.type
_entity.pdbx_description
1 polymer ?
#
loop_
_entity_poly.entity_id
_entity_poly.type
_entity_poly.pdbx_seq_one_letter_code
_entity_poly.pdbx_strand_id
1 'polypeptide(L)'
;MPIHEWHMGRQDCTGNTTEACLGTESWCALQVKKGEHDGVESCFRSRQRLPWFAPAADRCGDESERCVGTEAFCGRFGEGWMRDGCFAARERGPWIESQSDGCSTTSSKTELCLGSELWCRQHLSLTLHGSSGKCEARRTRIKDTASGPESGKLPILPKGDLVACQYRFAEKCLGTEAYCFRKRSPWETVQCFKQRQPLPFYSIHSKECNDARDSMDAEACLGSIAWCEHETRIALWGSRNRCLQFREKPPAVKLPLRYPSGDGRCRGDEEACMGTEFVCTRLVDSNWRDECFAQRQTALFLVANSTGCVAGADGEDERCQGTAAWCTRLYDKNNYDDAGDCFKIRDFDYHGFRTRVKDRLKEQVKTDVLDSGMPLARAAIFAAVGELRMNDTTPEQIRDRVRALLREFLGRVRLDARVTASKSVDMIGRG
;
A
#
# COMPACT_ATOMS: atom_id res chain seq x y z
N MET A 1 36.51 -32.57 -22.62
CA MET A 1 36.25 -33.46 -23.78
C MET A 1 35.92 -32.59 -24.98
N PRO A 2 36.35 -32.94 -26.20
CA PRO A 2 35.93 -32.24 -27.41
C PRO A 2 34.40 -32.31 -27.56
N ILE A 3 33.78 -31.20 -27.97
CA ILE A 3 32.35 -31.14 -28.26
C ILE A 3 32.19 -31.54 -29.74
N HIS A 4 31.40 -32.57 -30.00
CA HIS A 4 31.14 -33.07 -31.36
C HIS A 4 29.90 -32.40 -31.98
N GLU A 5 29.83 -32.28 -33.31
CA GLU A 5 28.65 -31.70 -33.99
C GLU A 5 27.45 -32.66 -33.97
N TRP A 6 26.23 -32.13 -33.92
CA TRP A 6 25.01 -32.94 -34.08
C TRP A 6 24.69 -33.19 -35.55
N HIS A 7 24.42 -34.44 -35.92
CA HIS A 7 24.08 -34.83 -37.30
C HIS A 7 22.66 -35.42 -37.39
N MET A 8 21.90 -35.02 -38.42
CA MET A 8 20.51 -35.50 -38.64
C MET A 8 20.42 -36.80 -39.46
N GLY A 9 21.56 -37.43 -39.79
CA GLY A 9 21.61 -38.60 -40.67
C GLY A 9 21.39 -38.23 -42.13
N ARG A 10 21.99 -39.00 -43.06
CA ARG A 10 21.84 -38.78 -44.50
C ARG A 10 21.38 -40.05 -45.19
N GLN A 11 20.51 -39.90 -46.19
CA GLN A 11 19.94 -41.03 -46.92
C GLN A 11 20.90 -41.64 -47.97
N ASP A 12 21.94 -40.91 -48.37
CA ASP A 12 22.92 -41.32 -49.38
C ASP A 12 24.08 -42.15 -48.83
N CYS A 13 24.00 -42.58 -47.57
CA CYS A 13 25.06 -43.32 -46.89
C CYS A 13 24.91 -44.84 -47.01
N THR A 14 25.16 -45.37 -48.21
CA THR A 14 25.12 -46.83 -48.40
C THR A 14 26.34 -47.48 -47.74
N GLY A 15 26.13 -48.19 -46.63
CA GLY A 15 27.15 -49.01 -45.94
C GLY A 15 28.07 -48.27 -44.96
N ASN A 16 27.88 -46.97 -44.74
CA ASN A 16 28.72 -46.18 -43.84
C ASN A 16 28.04 -45.95 -42.47
N THR A 17 28.69 -46.37 -41.38
CA THR A 17 28.18 -46.26 -40.00
C THR A 17 28.69 -45.04 -39.24
N THR A 18 29.16 -44.00 -39.94
CA THR A 18 29.58 -42.73 -39.31
C THR A 18 28.39 -41.96 -38.72
N GLU A 19 28.66 -41.09 -37.74
CA GLU A 19 27.63 -40.26 -37.08
C GLU A 19 26.90 -39.35 -38.08
N ALA A 20 27.63 -38.78 -39.05
CA ALA A 20 27.06 -37.99 -40.13
C ALA A 20 26.04 -38.76 -40.98
N CYS A 21 26.28 -40.05 -41.18
CA CYS A 21 25.45 -40.93 -41.99
C CYS A 21 24.25 -41.48 -41.23
N LEU A 22 24.46 -42.02 -40.04
CA LEU A 22 23.40 -42.61 -39.22
C LEU A 22 22.53 -41.56 -38.53
N GLY A 23 23.08 -40.37 -38.32
CA GLY A 23 22.55 -39.36 -37.41
C GLY A 23 22.98 -39.63 -35.97
N THR A 24 23.12 -38.56 -35.20
CA THR A 24 23.60 -38.61 -33.81
C THR A 24 22.73 -39.49 -32.93
N GLU A 25 21.41 -39.57 -33.18
CA GLU A 25 20.50 -40.44 -32.41
C GLU A 25 20.84 -41.92 -32.56
N SER A 26 20.82 -42.41 -33.80
CA SER A 26 21.12 -43.80 -34.14
C SER A 26 22.56 -44.15 -33.81
N TRP A 27 23.48 -43.22 -34.04
CA TRP A 27 24.89 -43.40 -33.71
C TRP A 27 25.10 -43.49 -32.20
N CYS A 28 24.50 -42.62 -31.39
CA CYS A 28 24.59 -42.69 -29.94
C CYS A 28 23.98 -43.97 -29.39
N ALA A 29 22.83 -44.42 -29.92
CA ALA A 29 22.26 -45.70 -29.55
C ALA A 29 23.20 -46.87 -29.87
N LEU A 30 23.89 -46.82 -31.02
CA LEU A 30 24.91 -47.81 -31.39
C LEU A 30 26.12 -47.78 -30.45
N GLN A 31 26.58 -46.59 -30.06
CA GLN A 31 27.73 -46.47 -29.16
C GLN A 31 27.45 -46.89 -27.72
N VAL A 32 26.24 -46.64 -27.23
CA VAL A 32 25.81 -47.18 -25.93
C VAL A 32 25.80 -48.72 -25.96
N LYS A 33 25.32 -49.32 -27.06
CA LYS A 33 25.39 -50.79 -27.23
C LYS A 33 26.82 -51.34 -27.26
N LYS A 34 27.78 -50.55 -27.75
CA LYS A 34 29.21 -50.88 -27.74
C LYS A 34 29.89 -50.61 -26.40
N GLY A 35 29.20 -50.00 -25.45
CA GLY A 35 29.76 -49.61 -24.14
C GLY A 35 30.66 -48.37 -24.19
N GLU A 36 30.63 -47.58 -25.27
CA GLU A 36 31.44 -46.35 -25.39
C GLU A 36 30.82 -45.16 -24.62
N HIS A 37 29.54 -45.25 -24.28
CA HIS A 37 28.83 -44.26 -23.47
C HIS A 37 27.92 -44.94 -22.45
N ASP A 38 27.84 -44.39 -21.23
CA ASP A 38 27.01 -44.90 -20.12
C ASP A 38 25.49 -44.85 -20.40
N GLY A 39 25.10 -44.11 -21.43
CA GLY A 39 23.71 -43.97 -21.84
C GLY A 39 23.56 -42.98 -22.99
N VAL A 40 22.41 -43.02 -23.65
CA VAL A 40 22.13 -42.19 -24.84
C VAL A 40 22.22 -40.69 -24.47
N GLU A 41 21.72 -40.32 -23.28
CA GLU A 41 21.82 -38.94 -22.80
C GLU A 41 23.25 -38.48 -22.49
N SER A 42 24.12 -39.39 -22.03
CA SER A 42 25.54 -39.08 -21.85
C SER A 42 26.18 -38.79 -23.21
N CYS A 43 25.86 -39.62 -24.21
CA CYS A 43 26.29 -39.42 -25.58
C CYS A 43 25.77 -38.10 -26.17
N PHE A 44 24.49 -37.74 -25.98
CA PHE A 44 23.95 -36.48 -26.47
C PHE A 44 24.57 -35.24 -25.80
N ARG A 45 24.91 -35.33 -24.51
CA ARG A 45 25.54 -34.21 -23.79
C ARG A 45 26.94 -33.86 -24.29
N SER A 46 27.66 -34.80 -24.91
CA SER A 46 28.96 -34.52 -25.51
C SER A 46 28.87 -33.96 -26.94
N ARG A 47 27.65 -33.68 -27.44
CA ARG A 47 27.42 -33.00 -28.72
C ARG A 47 26.99 -31.55 -28.52
N GLN A 48 27.39 -30.71 -29.46
CA GLN A 48 26.88 -29.35 -29.58
C GLN A 48 25.43 -29.43 -30.02
N ARG A 49 24.53 -28.93 -29.16
CA ARG A 49 23.12 -28.81 -29.51
C ARG A 49 22.95 -27.78 -30.62
N LEU A 50 22.02 -28.05 -31.52
CA LEU A 50 21.62 -27.12 -32.57
C LEU A 50 20.87 -25.93 -31.95
N PRO A 51 21.00 -24.72 -32.49
CA PRO A 51 20.26 -23.57 -31.98
C PRO A 51 18.74 -23.78 -32.13
N TRP A 52 17.99 -23.23 -31.18
CA TRP A 52 16.53 -23.16 -31.27
C TRP A 52 16.10 -22.00 -32.18
N PHE A 53 15.23 -22.27 -33.15
CA PHE A 53 14.67 -21.26 -34.04
C PHE A 53 13.21 -20.95 -33.70
N ALA A 54 12.91 -19.68 -33.46
CA ALA A 54 11.54 -19.19 -33.50
C ALA A 54 11.07 -19.13 -34.98
N PRO A 55 9.76 -19.29 -35.26
CA PRO A 55 9.23 -19.09 -36.60
C PRO A 55 9.58 -17.69 -37.12
N ALA A 56 10.03 -17.59 -38.37
CA ALA A 56 10.30 -16.30 -38.99
C ALA A 56 9.00 -15.49 -39.11
N ALA A 57 9.05 -14.20 -38.74
CA ALA A 57 7.88 -13.32 -38.77
C ALA A 57 7.42 -13.01 -40.22
N ASP A 58 8.34 -13.02 -41.17
CA ASP A 58 8.10 -12.72 -42.57
C ASP A 58 8.01 -14.00 -43.41
N ARG A 59 7.36 -13.90 -44.59
CA ARG A 59 7.14 -15.01 -45.55
C ARG A 59 8.46 -15.60 -46.02
N CYS A 60 9.00 -16.51 -45.23
CA CYS A 60 10.03 -17.39 -45.69
C CYS A 60 9.38 -18.48 -46.57
N GLY A 61 9.91 -18.66 -47.78
CA GLY A 61 9.31 -19.48 -48.84
C GLY A 61 9.71 -20.95 -48.82
N ASP A 62 10.52 -21.37 -47.85
CA ASP A 62 10.99 -22.75 -47.74
C ASP A 62 10.45 -23.44 -46.49
N GLU A 63 10.71 -24.74 -46.40
CA GLU A 63 10.25 -25.58 -45.29
C GLU A 63 11.34 -25.81 -44.23
N SER A 64 12.40 -24.99 -44.24
CA SER A 64 13.55 -25.14 -43.36
C SER A 64 13.20 -24.84 -41.91
N GLU A 65 13.95 -25.42 -40.96
CA GLU A 65 13.74 -25.16 -39.53
C GLU A 65 13.86 -23.67 -39.17
N ARG A 66 14.77 -22.94 -39.84
CA ARG A 66 14.91 -21.48 -39.66
C ARG A 66 13.67 -20.70 -40.06
N CYS A 67 12.93 -21.25 -41.01
CA CYS A 67 11.72 -20.66 -41.57
C CYS A 67 10.52 -20.90 -40.66
N VAL A 68 10.22 -22.18 -40.44
CA VAL A 68 8.99 -22.61 -39.77
C VAL A 68 9.14 -22.65 -38.24
N GLY A 69 10.37 -22.55 -37.74
CA GLY A 69 10.72 -22.69 -36.34
C GLY A 69 10.90 -24.15 -35.91
N THR A 70 11.67 -24.36 -34.84
CA THR A 70 12.02 -25.68 -34.31
C THR A 70 10.80 -26.50 -33.92
N GLU A 71 9.74 -25.90 -33.37
CA GLU A 71 8.54 -26.65 -33.02
C GLU A 71 7.77 -27.20 -34.21
N ALA A 72 7.53 -26.37 -35.23
CA ALA A 72 6.83 -26.81 -36.43
C ALA A 72 7.68 -27.83 -37.19
N PHE A 73 9.00 -27.63 -37.24
CA PHE A 73 9.94 -28.54 -37.88
C PHE A 73 9.96 -29.91 -37.19
N CYS A 74 10.22 -29.96 -35.87
CA CYS A 74 10.22 -31.22 -35.13
C CYS A 74 8.83 -31.85 -35.02
N GLY A 75 7.75 -31.07 -35.14
CA GLY A 75 6.39 -31.57 -35.15
C GLY A 75 5.99 -32.37 -36.39
N ARG A 76 6.77 -32.30 -37.47
CA ARG A 76 6.53 -33.11 -38.68
C ARG A 76 6.82 -34.60 -38.48
N PHE A 77 7.64 -34.94 -37.50
CA PHE A 77 7.91 -36.34 -37.17
C PHE A 77 6.68 -36.98 -36.52
N GLY A 78 6.04 -37.90 -37.24
CA GLY A 78 4.84 -38.61 -36.76
C GLY A 78 5.12 -39.52 -35.57
N GLU A 79 6.30 -40.13 -35.54
CA GLU A 79 6.74 -41.00 -34.45
C GLU A 79 7.25 -40.19 -33.25
N GLY A 80 6.73 -40.48 -32.05
CA GLY A 80 7.03 -39.69 -30.85
C GLY A 80 8.51 -39.69 -30.45
N TRP A 81 9.22 -40.80 -30.67
CA TRP A 81 10.64 -40.92 -30.30
C TRP A 81 11.55 -40.10 -31.24
N MET A 82 11.29 -40.08 -32.54
CA MET A 82 12.01 -39.22 -33.51
C MET A 82 11.78 -37.74 -33.19
N ARG A 83 10.53 -37.40 -32.82
CA ARG A 83 10.19 -36.03 -32.41
C ARG A 83 10.91 -35.61 -31.13
N ASP A 84 10.93 -36.48 -30.11
CA ASP A 84 11.62 -36.22 -28.85
C ASP A 84 13.15 -36.08 -29.04
N GLY A 85 13.72 -36.89 -29.93
CA GLY A 85 15.12 -36.80 -30.37
C GLY A 85 15.41 -35.48 -31.09
N CYS A 86 14.56 -35.10 -32.05
CA CYS A 86 14.64 -33.82 -32.74
C CYS A 86 14.70 -32.65 -31.74
N PHE A 87 13.83 -32.62 -30.72
CA PHE A 87 13.88 -31.59 -29.68
C PHE A 87 15.09 -31.71 -28.74
N ALA A 88 15.60 -32.92 -28.47
CA ALA A 88 16.78 -33.14 -27.62
C ALA A 88 18.09 -32.68 -28.28
N ALA A 89 18.12 -32.73 -29.60
CA ALA A 89 19.20 -32.20 -30.42
C ALA A 89 19.33 -30.67 -30.36
N ARG A 90 18.27 -29.94 -29.97
CA ARG A 90 18.27 -28.47 -29.93
C ARG A 90 18.54 -27.93 -28.53
N GLU A 91 19.08 -26.72 -28.49
CA GLU A 91 19.03 -25.88 -27.32
C GLU A 91 17.58 -25.70 -26.87
N ARG A 92 17.39 -25.46 -25.56
CA ARG A 92 16.06 -25.16 -25.05
C ARG A 92 15.65 -23.78 -25.57
N GLY A 93 14.46 -23.69 -26.16
CA GLY A 93 13.94 -22.41 -26.66
C GLY A 93 13.80 -21.38 -25.55
N PRO A 94 13.88 -20.07 -25.84
CA PRO A 94 13.65 -19.06 -24.83
C PRO A 94 12.22 -19.14 -24.29
N TRP A 95 12.04 -18.91 -22.99
CA TRP A 95 10.71 -18.71 -22.42
C TRP A 95 10.17 -17.37 -22.91
N ILE A 96 9.06 -17.43 -23.64
CA ILE A 96 8.42 -16.25 -24.20
C ILE A 96 7.31 -15.82 -23.22
N GLU A 97 7.43 -14.60 -22.71
CA GLU A 97 6.32 -13.99 -21.97
C GLU A 97 5.16 -13.74 -22.93
N SER A 98 3.93 -13.85 -22.43
CA SER A 98 2.75 -13.60 -23.27
C SER A 98 2.82 -12.21 -23.91
N GLN A 99 2.57 -12.15 -25.21
CA GLN A 99 2.53 -10.91 -26.00
C GLN A 99 3.88 -10.18 -26.09
N SER A 100 4.95 -10.93 -26.34
CA SER A 100 6.26 -10.36 -26.66
C SER A 100 6.18 -9.45 -27.89
N ASP A 101 7.12 -8.50 -27.96
CA ASP A 101 7.29 -7.61 -29.11
C ASP A 101 7.61 -8.47 -30.35
N GLY A 102 6.63 -8.60 -31.25
CA GLY A 102 6.67 -9.54 -32.38
C GLY A 102 5.35 -10.27 -32.64
N CYS A 103 4.40 -10.23 -31.71
CA CYS A 103 3.06 -10.77 -31.95
C CYS A 103 2.28 -9.95 -33.01
N SER A 104 2.13 -10.51 -34.21
CA SER A 104 1.30 -9.97 -35.29
C SER A 104 -0.16 -10.41 -35.14
N THR A 105 -1.10 -9.58 -35.61
CA THR A 105 -2.54 -9.86 -35.57
C THR A 105 -2.93 -11.10 -36.36
N THR A 106 -2.16 -11.46 -37.38
CA THR A 106 -2.39 -12.64 -38.23
C THR A 106 -1.95 -13.95 -37.57
N SER A 107 -1.12 -13.91 -36.54
CA SER A 107 -0.50 -15.06 -35.89
C SER A 107 -0.79 -15.15 -34.38
N SER A 108 -2.00 -14.74 -33.99
CA SER A 108 -2.49 -14.69 -32.59
C SER A 108 -2.44 -16.04 -31.84
N LYS A 109 -2.34 -17.15 -32.55
CA LYS A 109 -2.25 -18.51 -31.98
C LYS A 109 -0.82 -19.02 -31.82
N THR A 110 0.21 -18.23 -32.07
CA THR A 110 1.61 -18.66 -31.92
C THR A 110 2.08 -18.55 -30.47
N GLU A 111 3.13 -19.30 -30.09
CA GLU A 111 3.80 -19.15 -28.80
C GLU A 111 4.24 -17.70 -28.54
N LEU A 112 4.68 -16.99 -29.59
CA LEU A 112 5.09 -15.60 -29.52
C LEU A 112 3.97 -14.67 -29.02
N CYS A 113 2.73 -14.95 -29.44
CA CYS A 113 1.56 -14.19 -29.02
C CYS A 113 0.99 -14.62 -27.67
N LEU A 114 0.94 -15.92 -27.43
CA LEU A 114 0.29 -16.50 -26.25
C LEU A 114 1.20 -16.53 -25.03
N GLY A 115 2.52 -16.56 -25.25
CA GLY A 115 3.53 -16.87 -24.25
C GLY A 115 3.64 -18.37 -24.00
N SER A 116 4.84 -18.81 -23.58
CA SER A 116 5.17 -20.22 -23.33
C SER A 116 4.23 -20.87 -22.31
N GLU A 117 3.74 -20.14 -21.29
CA GLU A 117 2.82 -20.68 -20.28
C GLU A 117 1.50 -21.15 -20.90
N LEU A 118 0.85 -20.30 -21.69
CA LEU A 118 -0.43 -20.63 -22.32
C LEU A 118 -0.22 -21.56 -23.51
N TRP A 119 0.86 -21.36 -24.26
CA TRP A 119 1.23 -22.20 -25.38
C TRP A 119 1.41 -23.65 -24.98
N CYS A 120 2.19 -23.94 -23.92
CA CYS A 120 2.42 -25.31 -23.44
C CYS A 120 1.17 -26.00 -22.91
N ARG A 121 0.08 -25.26 -22.71
CA ARG A 121 -1.23 -25.79 -22.28
C ARG A 121 -2.21 -25.98 -23.45
N GLN A 122 -1.86 -25.57 -24.66
CA GLN A 122 -2.70 -25.78 -25.83
C GLN A 122 -2.71 -27.25 -26.25
N HIS A 123 -3.84 -27.72 -26.77
CA HIS A 123 -3.99 -29.11 -27.21
C HIS A 123 -2.91 -29.52 -28.21
N LEU A 124 -2.56 -28.65 -29.17
CA LEU A 124 -1.51 -28.92 -30.15
C LEU A 124 -0.14 -29.14 -29.49
N SER A 125 0.24 -28.27 -28.55
CA SER A 125 1.50 -28.39 -27.80
C SER A 125 1.51 -29.59 -26.88
N LEU A 126 0.37 -29.94 -26.28
CA LEU A 126 0.22 -31.17 -25.48
C LEU A 126 0.38 -32.42 -26.35
N THR A 127 -0.16 -32.45 -27.57
CA THR A 127 0.06 -33.54 -28.52
C THR A 127 1.53 -33.61 -28.96
N LEU A 128 2.16 -32.45 -29.15
CA LEU A 128 3.55 -32.35 -29.60
C LEU A 128 4.53 -32.85 -28.52
N HIS A 129 4.40 -32.36 -27.28
CA HIS A 129 5.34 -32.60 -26.17
C HIS A 129 4.89 -33.69 -25.19
N GLY A 130 3.67 -34.20 -25.33
CA GLY A 130 3.04 -35.20 -24.46
C GLY A 130 2.48 -34.65 -23.14
N SER A 131 2.99 -33.52 -22.63
CA SER A 131 2.46 -32.85 -21.44
C SER A 131 2.91 -31.38 -21.37
N SER A 132 2.22 -30.55 -20.59
CA SER A 132 2.63 -29.16 -20.38
C SER A 132 4.00 -29.09 -19.68
N GLY A 133 4.26 -29.96 -18.70
CA GLY A 133 5.54 -30.00 -17.98
C GLY A 133 6.72 -30.33 -18.90
N LYS A 134 6.56 -31.26 -19.86
CA LYS A 134 7.59 -31.54 -20.87
C LYS A 134 7.82 -30.34 -21.79
N CYS A 135 6.76 -29.68 -22.25
CA CYS A 135 6.87 -28.46 -23.06
C CYS A 135 7.62 -27.35 -22.30
N GLU A 136 7.22 -27.07 -21.05
CA GLU A 136 7.86 -26.05 -20.22
C GLU A 136 9.33 -26.37 -19.92
N ALA A 137 9.68 -27.65 -19.70
CA ALA A 137 11.05 -28.10 -19.49
C ALA A 137 11.95 -27.96 -20.73
N ARG A 138 11.36 -27.77 -21.92
CA ARG A 138 12.08 -27.47 -23.17
C ARG A 138 12.33 -25.97 -23.34
N ARG A 139 11.93 -25.13 -22.38
CA ARG A 139 12.16 -23.69 -22.40
C ARG A 139 13.19 -23.26 -21.36
N THR A 140 13.99 -22.26 -21.72
CA THR A 140 14.93 -21.58 -20.83
C THR A 140 14.32 -20.25 -20.42
N ARG A 141 13.96 -20.12 -19.13
CA ARG A 141 13.59 -18.80 -18.60
C ARG A 141 14.83 -17.92 -18.64
N ILE A 142 14.73 -16.71 -19.21
CA ILE A 142 15.84 -15.74 -19.33
C ILE A 142 16.23 -15.17 -17.94
N LYS A 143 16.09 -15.95 -16.87
CA LYS A 143 16.29 -15.48 -15.48
C LYS A 143 17.64 -15.82 -14.85
N ASP A 144 18.61 -16.36 -15.60
CA ASP A 144 19.83 -16.87 -14.97
C ASP A 144 21.15 -16.16 -15.36
N THR A 145 21.16 -15.05 -16.11
CA THR A 145 22.44 -14.50 -16.61
C THR A 145 22.85 -13.07 -16.28
N ALA A 146 22.05 -12.17 -15.67
CA ALA A 146 22.59 -10.80 -15.48
C ALA A 146 21.94 -9.87 -14.44
N SER A 147 21.21 -10.35 -13.43
CA SER A 147 20.75 -9.46 -12.35
C SER A 147 21.15 -10.02 -10.99
N GLY A 148 21.94 -9.24 -10.26
CA GLY A 148 22.46 -9.58 -8.95
C GLY A 148 21.35 -9.96 -7.95
N PRO A 149 21.72 -10.56 -6.81
CA PRO A 149 20.80 -11.25 -5.90
C PRO A 149 19.69 -10.37 -5.28
N GLU A 150 19.74 -9.05 -5.40
CA GLU A 150 18.64 -8.14 -5.03
C GLU A 150 17.94 -7.46 -6.22
N SER A 151 18.49 -7.50 -7.45
CA SER A 151 17.90 -6.90 -8.66
C SER A 151 17.12 -7.88 -9.55
N GLY A 152 16.94 -9.13 -9.12
CA GLY A 152 16.24 -10.19 -9.88
C GLY A 152 14.70 -10.11 -9.87
N LYS A 153 14.11 -9.14 -9.17
CA LYS A 153 12.65 -8.93 -9.15
C LYS A 153 12.21 -8.09 -10.34
N LEU A 154 11.15 -8.53 -11.02
CA LEU A 154 10.56 -7.80 -12.14
C LEU A 154 9.94 -6.49 -11.61
N PRO A 155 10.03 -5.37 -12.36
CA PRO A 155 9.38 -4.12 -11.95
C PRO A 155 7.87 -4.29 -11.87
N ILE A 156 7.22 -3.48 -11.03
CA ILE A 156 5.76 -3.32 -11.07
C ILE A 156 5.41 -2.48 -12.29
N LEU A 157 4.43 -2.94 -13.07
CA LEU A 157 3.88 -2.19 -14.18
C LEU A 157 2.56 -1.54 -13.73
N PRO A 158 2.40 -0.21 -13.90
CA PRO A 158 1.12 0.44 -13.68
C PRO A 158 0.10 -0.06 -14.71
N LYS A 159 -1.19 0.17 -14.43
CA LYS A 159 -2.24 -0.12 -15.39
C LYS A 159 -2.03 0.75 -16.64
N GLY A 160 -1.87 0.10 -17.79
CA GLY A 160 -1.73 0.78 -19.07
C GLY A 160 -3.07 1.26 -19.62
N ASP A 161 -3.04 2.05 -20.71
CA ASP A 161 -4.24 2.39 -21.46
C ASP A 161 -4.78 1.15 -22.18
N LEU A 162 -5.97 0.70 -21.75
CA LEU A 162 -6.65 -0.48 -22.30
C LEU A 162 -6.98 -0.32 -23.80
N VAL A 163 -7.21 0.92 -24.26
CA VAL A 163 -7.51 1.22 -25.67
C VAL A 163 -6.26 1.05 -26.51
N ALA A 164 -5.13 1.66 -26.09
CA ALA A 164 -3.83 1.43 -26.71
C ALA A 164 -3.44 -0.07 -26.69
N CYS A 165 -3.87 -0.79 -25.66
CA CYS A 165 -3.61 -2.20 -25.51
C CYS A 165 -4.52 -3.12 -26.34
N GLN A 166 -5.49 -2.62 -27.11
CA GLN A 166 -6.39 -3.45 -27.94
C GLN A 166 -7.05 -4.59 -27.12
N TYR A 167 -7.45 -4.32 -25.88
CA TYR A 167 -8.02 -5.32 -24.96
C TYR A 167 -7.12 -6.54 -24.68
N ARG A 168 -5.81 -6.36 -24.83
CA ARG A 168 -4.85 -7.42 -24.58
C ARG A 168 -4.60 -7.61 -23.07
N PHE A 169 -4.43 -8.88 -22.72
CA PHE A 169 -4.33 -9.38 -21.36
C PHE A 169 -2.91 -9.44 -20.75
N ALA A 170 -1.93 -8.72 -21.31
CA ALA A 170 -0.57 -8.69 -20.76
C ALA A 170 -0.45 -7.81 -19.51
N GLU A 171 0.60 -8.06 -18.73
CA GLU A 171 0.93 -7.31 -17.53
C GLU A 171 1.08 -5.80 -17.81
N LYS A 172 1.74 -5.42 -18.93
CA LYS A 172 1.89 -4.01 -19.35
C LYS A 172 0.56 -3.28 -19.59
N CYS A 173 -0.52 -4.01 -19.83
CA CYS A 173 -1.84 -3.47 -20.13
C CYS A 173 -2.73 -3.45 -18.90
N LEU A 174 -2.73 -4.56 -18.16
CA LEU A 174 -3.57 -4.71 -16.97
C LEU A 174 -2.99 -4.03 -15.73
N GLY A 175 -1.67 -3.82 -15.72
CA GLY A 175 -0.90 -3.57 -14.51
C GLY A 175 -0.61 -4.88 -13.75
N THR A 176 0.46 -4.88 -12.96
CA THR A 176 0.92 -6.08 -12.24
C THR A 176 -0.14 -6.66 -11.31
N GLU A 177 -0.87 -5.81 -10.59
CA GLU A 177 -1.86 -6.29 -9.61
C GLU A 177 -2.96 -7.12 -10.29
N ALA A 178 -3.66 -6.53 -11.26
CA ALA A 178 -4.71 -7.22 -12.00
C ALA A 178 -4.17 -8.43 -12.79
N TYR A 179 -2.94 -8.36 -13.30
CA TYR A 179 -2.30 -9.48 -13.98
C TYR A 179 -2.05 -10.67 -13.04
N CYS A 180 -1.49 -10.43 -11.85
CA CYS A 180 -1.22 -11.48 -10.86
C CYS A 180 -2.50 -12.10 -10.28
N PHE A 181 -3.58 -11.33 -10.14
CA PHE A 181 -4.87 -11.85 -9.68
C PHE A 181 -5.58 -12.77 -10.68
N ARG A 182 -5.19 -12.75 -11.96
CA ARG A 182 -5.76 -13.64 -12.97
C ARG A 182 -5.16 -15.04 -12.97
N LYS A 183 -4.16 -15.31 -12.12
CA LYS A 183 -3.64 -16.67 -11.93
C LYS A 183 -4.73 -17.58 -11.35
N ARG A 184 -4.69 -18.86 -11.68
CA ARG A 184 -5.82 -19.79 -11.43
C ARG A 184 -5.94 -20.15 -9.96
N SER A 185 -4.84 -20.10 -9.23
CA SER A 185 -4.81 -20.45 -7.81
C SER A 185 -4.23 -19.32 -6.95
N PRO A 186 -4.66 -19.20 -5.68
CA PRO A 186 -4.09 -18.26 -4.73
C PRO A 186 -2.57 -18.41 -4.53
N TRP A 187 -2.04 -19.63 -4.70
CA TRP A 187 -0.61 -19.89 -4.61
C TRP A 187 0.14 -19.27 -5.80
N GLU A 188 -0.35 -19.46 -7.03
CA GLU A 188 0.25 -18.85 -8.23
C GLU A 188 0.21 -17.32 -8.15
N THR A 189 -0.87 -16.73 -7.61
CA THR A 189 -0.95 -15.28 -7.37
C THR A 189 0.14 -14.81 -6.40
N VAL A 190 0.37 -15.54 -5.31
CA VAL A 190 1.45 -15.20 -4.35
C VAL A 190 2.83 -15.33 -5.00
N GLN A 191 3.07 -16.41 -5.75
CA GLN A 191 4.33 -16.57 -6.48
C GLN A 191 4.52 -15.49 -7.53
N CYS A 192 3.42 -15.05 -8.16
CA CYS A 192 3.43 -13.92 -9.07
C CYS A 192 3.98 -12.68 -8.35
N PHE A 193 3.33 -12.20 -7.28
CA PHE A 193 3.80 -11.02 -6.56
C PHE A 193 5.22 -11.17 -5.97
N LYS A 194 5.61 -12.35 -5.49
CA LYS A 194 6.97 -12.59 -4.96
C LYS A 194 8.09 -12.38 -6.00
N GLN A 195 7.79 -12.59 -7.27
CA GLN A 195 8.74 -12.40 -8.37
C GLN A 195 8.85 -10.94 -8.83
N ARG A 196 8.03 -10.03 -8.27
CA ARG A 196 8.04 -8.61 -8.60
C ARG A 196 8.60 -7.79 -7.44
N GLN A 197 8.96 -6.55 -7.75
CA GLN A 197 9.16 -5.52 -6.75
C GLN A 197 7.87 -5.35 -5.94
N PRO A 198 7.96 -4.93 -4.66
CA PRO A 198 6.76 -4.63 -3.89
C PRO A 198 5.92 -3.57 -4.59
N LEU A 199 4.59 -3.66 -4.45
CA LEU A 199 3.68 -2.61 -4.89
C LEU A 199 3.98 -1.32 -4.11
N PRO A 200 3.86 -0.13 -4.71
CA PRO A 200 4.08 1.13 -4.00
C PRO A 200 3.17 1.23 -2.78
N PHE A 201 3.70 1.81 -1.70
CA PHE A 201 2.91 2.18 -0.53
C PHE A 201 2.51 3.65 -0.64
N TYR A 202 1.21 3.91 -0.62
CA TYR A 202 0.67 5.26 -0.67
C TYR A 202 0.24 5.72 0.72
N SER A 203 0.68 6.92 1.10
CA SER A 203 0.07 7.64 2.21
C SER A 203 -1.29 8.20 1.76
N ILE A 204 -2.19 8.47 2.70
CA ILE A 204 -3.49 9.07 2.39
C ILE A 204 -3.24 10.39 1.64
N HIS A 205 -3.93 10.62 0.52
CA HIS A 205 -3.78 11.81 -0.31
C HIS A 205 -2.34 12.03 -0.85
N SER A 206 -1.70 10.98 -1.35
CA SER A 206 -0.38 11.08 -1.98
C SER A 206 -0.42 11.95 -3.24
N LYS A 207 0.75 12.32 -3.78
CA LYS A 207 0.83 13.15 -5.00
C LYS A 207 0.14 12.51 -6.20
N GLU A 208 0.20 11.19 -6.26
CA GLU A 208 -0.40 10.35 -7.31
C GLU A 208 -1.94 10.31 -7.22
N CYS A 209 -2.56 10.79 -6.12
CA CYS A 209 -4.00 10.92 -6.03
C CYS A 209 -4.55 11.87 -7.11
N ASN A 210 -3.85 12.96 -7.39
CA ASN A 210 -4.25 13.96 -8.38
C ASN A 210 -4.19 13.41 -9.81
N ASP A 211 -3.34 12.41 -10.06
CA ASP A 211 -3.27 11.71 -11.35
C ASP A 211 -4.41 10.69 -11.50
N ALA A 212 -4.96 10.21 -10.37
CA ALA A 212 -6.10 9.31 -10.31
C ALA A 212 -7.45 10.04 -10.40
N ARG A 213 -7.54 11.06 -11.27
CA ARG A 213 -8.63 12.05 -11.41
C ARG A 213 -10.06 11.50 -11.39
N ASP A 214 -10.25 10.23 -11.72
CA ASP A 214 -11.56 9.61 -11.91
C ASP A 214 -12.01 8.73 -10.73
N SER A 215 -11.24 8.60 -9.64
CA SER A 215 -11.65 7.76 -8.50
C SER A 215 -11.02 8.20 -7.18
N MET A 216 -11.82 8.81 -6.31
CA MET A 216 -11.47 8.99 -4.90
C MET A 216 -11.24 7.66 -4.16
N ASP A 217 -11.67 6.54 -4.76
CA ASP A 217 -11.41 5.18 -4.27
C ASP A 217 -10.03 4.64 -4.70
N ALA A 218 -9.23 5.43 -5.41
CA ALA A 218 -7.87 5.07 -5.77
C ALA A 218 -7.01 4.92 -4.51
N GLU A 219 -6.10 3.96 -4.54
CA GLU A 219 -5.21 3.68 -3.41
C GLU A 219 -4.34 4.90 -3.04
N ALA A 220 -3.91 5.68 -4.02
CA ALA A 220 -3.17 6.91 -3.81
C ALA A 220 -3.96 7.97 -3.02
N CYS A 221 -5.28 7.99 -3.15
CA CYS A 221 -6.16 8.92 -2.44
C CYS A 221 -6.50 8.42 -1.04
N LEU A 222 -6.91 7.17 -0.90
CA LEU A 222 -7.28 6.57 0.39
C LEU A 222 -6.07 6.23 1.27
N GLY A 223 -4.91 6.00 0.66
CA GLY A 223 -3.74 5.40 1.29
C GLY A 223 -3.83 3.87 1.38
N SER A 224 -2.67 3.21 1.31
CA SER A 224 -2.58 1.74 1.25
C SER A 224 -3.21 1.02 2.45
N ILE A 225 -3.18 1.64 3.64
CA ILE A 225 -3.77 1.06 4.84
C ILE A 225 -5.29 0.98 4.72
N ALA A 226 -5.95 2.12 4.48
CA ALA A 226 -7.39 2.21 4.33
C ALA A 226 -7.88 1.40 3.14
N TRP A 227 -7.15 1.50 2.02
CA TRP A 227 -7.47 0.76 0.80
C TRP A 227 -7.42 -0.76 1.02
N CYS A 228 -6.41 -1.28 1.72
CA CYS A 228 -6.30 -2.70 2.04
C CYS A 228 -7.35 -3.20 3.05
N GLU A 229 -8.02 -2.29 3.76
CA GLU A 229 -9.09 -2.61 4.71
C GLU A 229 -10.47 -2.58 4.07
N HIS A 230 -10.59 -2.02 2.86
CA HIS A 230 -11.85 -2.00 2.13
C HIS A 230 -12.36 -3.42 1.82
N GLU A 231 -13.67 -3.66 1.97
CA GLU A 231 -14.27 -5.01 1.88
C GLU A 231 -13.93 -5.72 0.57
N THR A 232 -14.00 -5.02 -0.56
CA THR A 232 -13.66 -5.57 -1.88
C THR A 232 -12.18 -5.98 -1.98
N ARG A 233 -11.28 -5.31 -1.24
CA ARG A 233 -9.86 -5.62 -1.20
C ARG A 233 -9.56 -6.75 -0.23
N ILE A 234 -10.27 -6.82 0.89
CA ILE A 234 -10.23 -8.00 1.78
C ILE A 234 -10.71 -9.24 1.04
N ALA A 235 -11.81 -9.16 0.29
CA ALA A 235 -12.30 -10.28 -0.54
C ALA A 235 -11.26 -10.73 -1.57
N LEU A 236 -10.50 -9.78 -2.15
CA LEU A 236 -9.48 -10.06 -3.16
C LEU A 236 -8.18 -10.61 -2.56
N TRP A 237 -7.66 -10.01 -1.49
CA TRP A 237 -6.38 -10.34 -0.87
C TRP A 237 -6.47 -11.38 0.26
N GLY A 238 -7.68 -11.64 0.76
CA GLY A 238 -7.99 -12.51 1.90
C GLY A 238 -7.85 -11.83 3.26
N SER A 239 -6.98 -10.84 3.41
CA SER A 239 -6.87 -10.01 4.62
C SER A 239 -6.10 -8.72 4.36
N ARG A 240 -6.31 -7.71 5.22
CA ARG A 240 -5.53 -6.46 5.22
C ARG A 240 -4.03 -6.71 5.33
N ASN A 241 -3.59 -7.57 6.25
CA ASN A 241 -2.17 -7.86 6.46
C ASN A 241 -1.53 -8.50 5.21
N ARG A 242 -2.25 -9.39 4.52
CA ARG A 242 -1.76 -10.01 3.29
C ARG A 242 -1.67 -8.99 2.15
N CYS A 243 -2.62 -8.07 2.06
CA CYS A 243 -2.57 -6.95 1.13
C CYS A 243 -1.33 -6.06 1.36
N LEU A 244 -1.07 -5.68 2.62
CA LEU A 244 0.09 -4.86 2.98
C LEU A 244 1.44 -5.59 2.83
N GLN A 245 1.47 -6.92 2.96
CA GLN A 245 2.70 -7.71 2.83
C GLN A 245 3.37 -7.59 1.45
N PHE A 246 2.58 -7.34 0.39
CA PHE A 246 3.10 -7.20 -0.98
C PHE A 246 3.40 -5.76 -1.36
N ARG A 247 3.25 -4.82 -0.44
CA ARG A 247 3.58 -3.42 -0.63
C ARG A 247 4.95 -3.08 -0.06
N GLU A 248 5.47 -1.95 -0.49
CA GLU A 248 6.59 -1.30 0.18
C GLU A 248 6.24 -1.05 1.65
N LYS A 249 7.27 -0.98 2.48
CA LYS A 249 7.04 -0.64 3.89
C LYS A 249 6.57 0.81 3.96
N PRO A 250 5.64 1.13 4.90
CA PRO A 250 5.30 2.52 5.18
C PRO A 250 6.58 3.34 5.42
N PRO A 251 6.65 4.58 4.92
CA PRO A 251 7.79 5.45 5.16
C PRO A 251 8.07 5.58 6.66
N ALA A 252 9.33 5.38 7.07
CA ALA A 252 9.72 5.53 8.47
C ALA A 252 9.63 6.98 8.95
N VAL A 253 9.76 7.93 8.02
CA VAL A 253 9.66 9.37 8.27
C VAL A 253 8.23 9.81 7.95
N LYS A 254 7.55 10.39 8.94
CA LYS A 254 6.21 10.95 8.76
C LYS A 254 6.24 12.15 7.81
N LEU A 255 5.17 12.31 7.03
CA LEU A 255 5.02 13.45 6.13
C LEU A 255 4.94 14.76 6.93
N PRO A 256 5.49 15.88 6.44
CA PRO A 256 5.37 17.15 7.14
C PRO A 256 3.90 17.58 7.20
N LEU A 257 3.46 18.03 8.39
CA LEU A 257 2.17 18.68 8.52
C LEU A 257 2.23 20.06 7.85
N ARG A 258 1.26 20.35 6.99
CA ARG A 258 1.19 21.58 6.20
C ARG A 258 0.02 22.43 6.65
N TYR A 259 0.27 23.71 6.83
CA TYR A 259 -0.79 24.71 6.96
C TYR A 259 -1.19 25.20 5.56
N PRO A 260 -2.43 25.69 5.38
CA PRO A 260 -2.87 26.25 4.11
C PRO A 260 -1.93 27.35 3.62
N SER A 261 -1.66 27.37 2.31
CA SER A 261 -0.83 28.43 1.70
C SER A 261 -1.60 29.75 1.68
N GLY A 262 -1.06 30.77 2.34
CA GLY A 262 -1.65 32.11 2.35
C GLY A 262 -1.40 32.95 1.10
N ASP A 263 -0.59 32.46 0.16
CA ASP A 263 -0.11 33.25 -0.97
C ASP A 263 -1.14 33.44 -2.08
N GLY A 264 -2.28 32.74 -2.03
CA GLY A 264 -3.33 32.75 -3.05
C GLY A 264 -2.88 32.23 -4.43
N ARG A 265 -1.61 31.82 -4.57
CA ARG A 265 -1.02 31.27 -5.80
C ARG A 265 -1.18 29.76 -5.85
N CYS A 266 -1.30 29.12 -4.69
CA CYS A 266 -1.60 27.71 -4.62
C CYS A 266 -3.02 27.46 -5.14
N ARG A 267 -3.12 26.89 -6.34
CA ARG A 267 -4.37 26.47 -6.98
C ARG A 267 -4.31 24.96 -7.14
N GLY A 268 -5.23 24.26 -6.49
CA GLY A 268 -5.33 22.80 -6.59
C GLY A 268 -5.88 22.19 -5.31
N ASP A 269 -6.18 20.90 -5.43
CA ASP A 269 -6.57 19.96 -4.39
C ASP A 269 -5.35 19.31 -3.71
N GLU A 270 -4.15 19.88 -3.86
CA GLU A 270 -2.97 19.38 -3.18
C GLU A 270 -3.01 19.71 -1.68
N GLU A 271 -2.56 18.76 -0.84
CA GLU A 271 -2.34 18.98 0.61
C GLU A 271 -1.42 20.18 0.87
N ALA A 272 -0.49 20.47 -0.05
CA ALA A 272 0.36 21.64 0.02
C ALA A 272 -0.40 22.98 -0.08
N CYS A 273 -1.54 23.01 -0.75
CA CYS A 273 -2.38 24.19 -0.88
C CYS A 273 -3.43 24.27 0.22
N MET A 274 -4.17 23.19 0.44
CA MET A 274 -5.32 23.17 1.36
C MET A 274 -4.92 23.00 2.82
N GLY A 275 -3.71 22.48 3.08
CA GLY A 275 -3.25 22.11 4.41
C GLY A 275 -3.70 20.71 4.83
N THR A 276 -2.88 20.08 5.67
CA THR A 276 -3.09 18.73 6.21
C THR A 276 -4.41 18.62 6.96
N GLU A 277 -4.74 19.64 7.77
CA GLU A 277 -5.96 19.64 8.58
C GLU A 277 -7.20 19.51 7.70
N PHE A 278 -7.29 20.32 6.64
CA PHE A 278 -8.40 20.29 5.69
C PHE A 278 -8.49 18.93 4.99
N VAL A 279 -7.35 18.40 4.51
CA VAL A 279 -7.29 17.09 3.85
C VAL A 279 -7.81 15.99 4.78
N CYS A 280 -7.24 15.86 5.98
CA CYS A 280 -7.56 14.77 6.90
C CYS A 280 -8.96 14.86 7.53
N THR A 281 -9.56 16.06 7.59
CA THR A 281 -10.89 16.25 8.22
C THR A 281 -12.04 16.38 7.23
N ARG A 282 -11.77 16.76 5.96
CA ARG A 282 -12.83 17.01 4.97
C ARG A 282 -12.77 16.14 3.73
N LEU A 283 -11.57 15.72 3.30
CA LEU A 283 -11.42 14.90 2.09
C LEU A 283 -11.28 13.41 2.40
N VAL A 284 -10.98 13.09 3.66
CA VAL A 284 -10.83 11.74 4.16
C VAL A 284 -12.07 11.40 5.01
N ASP A 285 -12.59 10.19 4.83
CA ASP A 285 -13.69 9.68 5.66
C ASP A 285 -13.32 9.74 7.14
N SER A 286 -14.30 10.03 8.00
CA SER A 286 -14.09 10.20 9.45
C SER A 286 -13.41 9.00 10.10
N ASN A 287 -13.62 7.79 9.57
CA ASN A 287 -13.00 6.56 10.07
C ASN A 287 -11.48 6.49 9.79
N TRP A 288 -10.99 7.23 8.81
CA TRP A 288 -9.58 7.24 8.39
C TRP A 288 -8.82 8.49 8.80
N ARG A 289 -9.49 9.45 9.46
CA ARG A 289 -8.91 10.70 9.96
C ARG A 289 -7.73 10.48 10.91
N ASP A 290 -7.87 9.59 11.88
CA ASP A 290 -6.80 9.26 12.83
C ASP A 290 -5.55 8.68 12.11
N GLU A 291 -5.77 7.79 11.14
CA GLU A 291 -4.70 7.22 10.32
C GLU A 291 -4.06 8.27 9.40
N CYS A 292 -4.87 9.20 8.87
CA CYS A 292 -4.39 10.34 8.10
C CYS A 292 -3.39 11.13 8.94
N PHE A 293 -3.78 11.60 10.14
CA PHE A 293 -2.88 12.33 11.02
C PHE A 293 -1.70 11.49 11.52
N ALA A 294 -1.87 10.18 11.74
CA ALA A 294 -0.79 9.30 12.19
C ALA A 294 0.39 9.26 11.20
N GLN A 295 0.11 9.42 9.90
CA GLN A 295 1.11 9.47 8.82
C GLN A 295 1.80 10.84 8.68
N ARG A 296 1.34 11.88 9.40
CA ARG A 296 1.94 13.21 9.42
C ARG A 296 2.70 13.48 10.71
N GLN A 297 3.60 14.45 10.66
CA GLN A 297 4.21 15.02 11.85
C GLN A 297 3.11 15.55 12.78
N THR A 298 3.28 15.34 14.08
CA THR A 298 2.33 15.79 15.09
C THR A 298 2.15 17.32 14.98
N ALA A 299 0.89 17.77 14.96
CA ALA A 299 0.58 19.19 14.98
C ALA A 299 1.11 19.81 16.27
N LEU A 300 1.79 20.95 16.15
CA LEU A 300 2.33 21.65 17.31
C LEU A 300 1.22 22.38 18.06
N PHE A 301 1.33 22.46 19.38
CA PHE A 301 0.48 23.33 20.19
C PHE A 301 0.97 24.78 20.04
N LEU A 302 0.21 25.59 19.32
CA LEU A 302 0.52 26.97 18.98
C LEU A 302 -0.08 27.96 19.97
N VAL A 303 0.68 29.00 20.30
CA VAL A 303 0.17 30.20 20.98
C VAL A 303 -0.50 31.13 19.97
N ALA A 304 -1.36 32.03 20.43
CA ALA A 304 -1.94 33.06 19.56
C ALA A 304 -0.84 33.91 18.91
N ASN A 305 -1.11 34.41 17.70
CA ASN A 305 -0.16 35.21 16.91
C ASN A 305 1.20 34.51 16.68
N SER A 306 1.19 33.19 16.49
CA SER A 306 2.38 32.43 16.10
C SER A 306 2.88 32.86 14.72
N THR A 307 4.17 32.62 14.45
CA THR A 307 4.78 32.99 13.16
C THR A 307 4.06 32.32 11.98
N GLY A 308 3.86 33.08 10.91
CA GLY A 308 3.20 32.58 9.69
C GLY A 308 1.68 32.71 9.66
N CYS A 309 1.06 33.44 10.59
CA CYS A 309 -0.31 33.91 10.43
C CYS A 309 -0.45 34.76 9.16
N VAL A 310 -1.39 34.38 8.28
CA VAL A 310 -1.63 35.04 6.99
C VAL A 310 -2.57 36.23 7.21
N ALA A 311 -2.18 37.43 6.77
CA ALA A 311 -3.03 38.61 6.86
C ALA A 311 -4.36 38.39 6.14
N GLY A 312 -5.48 38.60 6.83
CA GLY A 312 -6.83 38.38 6.30
C GLY A 312 -7.39 36.96 6.51
N ALA A 313 -6.61 36.04 7.11
CA ALA A 313 -7.11 34.76 7.62
C ALA A 313 -7.63 34.86 9.07
N ASP A 314 -7.89 36.09 9.54
CA ASP A 314 -8.31 36.42 10.90
C ASP A 314 -9.60 35.67 11.24
N GLY A 315 -9.48 34.56 11.97
CA GLY A 315 -10.64 33.77 12.34
C GLY A 315 -10.58 32.29 12.03
N GLU A 316 -9.72 31.85 11.11
CA GLU A 316 -9.78 30.46 10.60
C GLU A 316 -8.44 29.73 10.66
N ASP A 317 -7.33 30.45 10.79
CA ASP A 317 -6.00 29.89 10.93
C ASP A 317 -5.61 29.69 12.39
N GLU A 318 -5.22 28.47 12.75
CA GLU A 318 -4.76 28.11 14.09
C GLU A 318 -3.55 28.95 14.52
N ARG A 319 -2.66 29.30 13.57
CA ARG A 319 -1.47 30.13 13.86
C ARG A 319 -1.84 31.51 14.37
N CYS A 320 -2.97 32.05 13.91
CA CYS A 320 -3.45 33.36 14.33
C CYS A 320 -4.14 33.29 15.71
N GLN A 321 -4.99 32.28 15.94
CA GLN A 321 -5.78 32.19 17.16
C GLN A 321 -5.09 31.48 18.33
N GLY A 322 -4.10 30.64 18.03
CA GLY A 322 -3.56 29.65 18.96
C GLY A 322 -4.46 28.42 19.08
N THR A 323 -3.83 27.26 19.32
CA THR A 323 -4.48 25.95 19.40
C THR A 323 -5.67 25.93 20.36
N ALA A 324 -5.50 26.53 21.55
CA ALA A 324 -6.53 26.49 22.58
C ALA A 324 -7.83 27.14 22.11
N ALA A 325 -7.76 28.34 21.54
CA ALA A 325 -8.93 29.06 21.06
C ALA A 325 -9.46 28.48 19.75
N TRP A 326 -8.58 27.93 18.90
CA TRP A 326 -8.96 27.27 17.65
C TRP A 326 -9.74 25.98 17.91
N CYS A 327 -9.19 25.04 18.68
CA CYS A 327 -9.88 23.78 19.02
C CYS A 327 -11.15 23.98 19.85
N THR A 328 -11.24 25.01 20.70
CA THR A 328 -12.46 25.21 21.50
C THR A 328 -13.60 25.87 20.71
N ARG A 329 -13.28 26.67 19.69
CA ARG A 329 -14.29 27.44 18.92
C ARG A 329 -14.60 26.87 17.54
N LEU A 330 -13.64 26.19 16.92
CA LEU A 330 -13.70 25.81 15.50
C LEU A 330 -13.64 24.31 15.27
N TYR A 331 -13.70 23.47 16.30
CA TYR A 331 -13.67 22.01 16.14
C TYR A 331 -14.83 21.53 15.24
N ASP A 332 -16.06 22.00 15.48
CA ASP A 332 -17.24 21.65 14.66
C ASP A 332 -17.04 22.05 13.19
N LYS A 333 -16.51 23.25 12.94
CA LYS A 333 -16.27 23.76 11.58
C LYS A 333 -15.20 22.95 10.84
N ASN A 334 -14.26 22.36 11.57
CA ASN A 334 -13.20 21.54 11.03
C ASN A 334 -13.50 20.04 11.16
N ASN A 335 -14.78 19.66 11.28
CA ASN A 335 -15.22 18.26 11.34
C ASN A 335 -14.47 17.43 12.38
N TYR A 336 -14.21 17.99 13.56
CA TYR A 336 -13.81 17.22 14.75
C TYR A 336 -15.05 16.77 15.50
N ASP A 337 -14.95 15.64 16.21
CA ASP A 337 -16.08 15.12 16.99
C ASP A 337 -16.36 16.01 18.21
N ASP A 338 -15.29 16.47 18.86
CA ASP A 338 -15.32 17.48 19.91
C ASP A 338 -13.98 18.24 20.00
N ALA A 339 -13.89 19.20 20.93
CA ALA A 339 -12.64 19.93 21.17
C ALA A 339 -11.50 19.01 21.64
N GLY A 340 -11.80 17.93 22.37
CA GLY A 340 -10.82 16.96 22.84
C GLY A 340 -10.19 16.18 21.71
N ASP A 341 -10.97 15.80 20.69
CA ASP A 341 -10.48 15.17 19.47
C ASP A 341 -9.49 16.08 18.72
N CYS A 342 -9.82 17.37 18.59
CA CYS A 342 -8.92 18.38 18.04
C CYS A 342 -7.58 18.47 18.81
N PHE A 343 -7.64 18.46 20.14
CA PHE A 343 -6.43 18.49 20.98
C PHE A 343 -5.63 17.18 20.92
N LYS A 344 -6.29 16.03 20.76
CA LYS A 344 -5.65 14.70 20.65
C LYS A 344 -4.71 14.62 19.45
N ILE A 345 -5.08 15.19 18.30
CA ILE A 345 -4.20 15.27 17.11
C ILE A 345 -2.90 16.05 17.37
N ARG A 346 -2.90 16.91 18.39
CA ARG A 346 -1.75 17.70 18.85
C ARG A 346 -1.06 17.09 20.06
N ASP A 347 -1.31 15.81 20.32
CA ASP A 347 -0.79 15.04 21.46
C ASP A 347 -1.10 15.72 22.82
N PHE A 348 -2.24 16.40 22.91
CA PHE A 348 -2.68 17.07 24.13
C PHE A 348 -3.92 16.38 24.73
N ASP A 349 -3.75 15.75 25.89
CA ASP A 349 -4.83 15.17 26.69
C ASP A 349 -5.69 16.27 27.35
N TYR A 350 -6.59 16.86 26.57
CA TYR A 350 -7.47 17.94 27.02
C TYR A 350 -8.41 17.49 28.14
N HIS A 351 -9.00 16.31 28.04
CA HIS A 351 -9.94 15.80 29.05
C HIS A 351 -9.25 15.51 30.37
N GLY A 352 -8.08 14.87 30.35
CA GLY A 352 -7.31 14.63 31.56
C GLY A 352 -6.73 15.93 32.11
N PHE A 353 -6.28 16.86 31.27
CA PHE A 353 -5.88 18.21 31.73
C PHE A 353 -7.03 18.92 32.45
N ARG A 354 -8.22 18.98 31.83
CA ARG A 354 -9.42 19.60 32.40
C ARG A 354 -9.83 18.94 33.71
N THR A 355 -9.73 17.61 33.79
CA THR A 355 -10.01 16.85 35.02
C THR A 355 -9.01 17.21 36.12
N ARG A 356 -7.70 17.18 35.83
CA ARG A 356 -6.64 17.55 36.78
C ARG A 356 -6.78 18.99 37.28
N VAL A 357 -7.07 19.93 36.39
CA VAL A 357 -7.29 21.34 36.75
C VAL A 357 -8.55 21.49 37.60
N LYS A 358 -9.66 20.83 37.23
CA LYS A 358 -10.90 20.85 38.00
C LYS A 358 -10.69 20.30 39.40
N ASP A 359 -9.99 19.18 39.55
CA ASP A 359 -9.74 18.55 40.85
C ASP A 359 -8.83 19.41 41.72
N ARG A 360 -7.77 19.99 41.14
CA ARG A 360 -6.88 20.91 41.85
C ARG A 360 -7.61 22.17 42.30
N LEU A 361 -8.41 22.79 41.43
CA LEU A 361 -9.22 23.96 41.76
C LEU A 361 -10.28 23.62 42.81
N LYS A 362 -10.90 22.44 42.73
CA LYS A 362 -11.87 21.98 43.73
C LYS A 362 -11.25 21.90 45.12
N GLU A 363 -10.04 21.35 45.26
CA GLU A 363 -9.35 21.28 46.55
C GLU A 363 -8.83 22.65 47.01
N GLN A 364 -8.34 23.51 46.11
CA GLN A 364 -7.95 24.88 46.46
C GLN A 364 -9.16 25.71 46.94
N VAL A 365 -10.24 25.75 46.16
CA VAL A 365 -11.46 26.48 46.52
C VAL A 365 -12.04 25.94 47.82
N LYS A 366 -12.02 24.62 48.03
CA LYS A 366 -12.45 24.03 49.30
C LYS A 366 -11.61 24.54 50.47
N THR A 367 -10.28 24.56 50.33
CA THR A 367 -9.36 25.10 51.35
C THR A 367 -9.64 26.58 51.60
N ASP A 368 -9.67 27.42 50.57
CA ASP A 368 -9.88 28.87 50.69
C ASP A 368 -11.24 29.21 51.30
N VAL A 369 -12.29 28.48 50.92
CA VAL A 369 -13.64 28.64 51.48
C VAL A 369 -13.68 28.22 52.95
N LEU A 370 -12.99 27.13 53.32
CA LEU A 370 -12.91 26.72 54.71
C LEU A 370 -12.10 27.72 55.54
N ASP A 371 -10.96 28.19 55.05
CA ASP A 371 -10.07 29.12 55.76
C ASP A 371 -10.69 30.51 55.92
N SER A 372 -11.39 31.01 54.89
CA SER A 372 -12.10 32.29 54.95
C SER A 372 -13.46 32.19 55.64
N GLY A 373 -14.14 31.05 55.48
CA GLY A 373 -15.47 30.80 56.03
C GLY A 373 -15.47 30.48 57.52
N MET A 374 -14.43 29.83 58.06
CA MET A 374 -14.34 29.50 59.49
C MET A 374 -14.33 30.73 60.40
N PRO A 375 -13.50 31.76 60.16
CA PRO A 375 -13.52 32.99 60.95
C PRO A 375 -14.89 33.67 60.91
N LEU A 376 -15.54 33.73 59.74
CA LEU A 376 -16.89 34.29 59.59
C LEU A 376 -17.93 33.46 60.36
N ALA A 377 -17.88 32.14 60.26
CA ALA A 377 -18.75 31.23 61.00
C ALA A 377 -18.59 31.41 62.51
N ARG A 378 -17.34 31.48 63.00
CA ARG A 378 -17.04 31.73 64.42
C ARG A 378 -17.58 33.10 64.85
N ALA A 379 -17.31 34.16 64.09
CA ALA A 379 -17.80 35.50 64.39
C ALA A 379 -19.35 35.55 64.42
N ALA A 380 -20.02 34.91 63.46
CA ALA A 380 -21.47 34.83 63.41
C ALA A 380 -22.06 34.07 64.61
N ILE A 381 -21.42 32.96 65.02
CA ILE A 381 -21.80 32.21 66.22
C ILE A 381 -21.61 33.07 67.48
N PHE A 382 -20.46 33.73 67.63
CA PHE A 382 -20.19 34.60 68.78
C PHE A 382 -21.17 35.78 68.86
N ALA A 383 -21.48 36.42 67.73
CA ALA A 383 -22.47 37.49 67.68
C ALA A 383 -23.87 36.98 68.08
N ALA A 384 -24.29 35.83 67.54
CA ALA A 384 -25.60 35.27 67.86
C ALA A 384 -25.71 34.78 69.33
N VAL A 385 -24.62 34.26 69.91
CA VAL A 385 -24.55 33.91 71.34
C VAL A 385 -24.51 35.16 72.22
N GLY A 386 -23.96 36.27 71.75
CA GLY A 386 -24.07 37.57 72.42
C GLY A 386 -25.52 38.06 72.48
N GLU A 387 -26.25 37.94 71.36
CA GLU A 387 -27.67 38.32 71.29
C GLU A 387 -28.57 37.45 72.19
N LEU A 388 -28.27 36.15 72.35
CA LEU A 388 -28.95 35.26 73.32
C LEU A 388 -29.01 35.84 74.71
N ARG A 389 -27.91 36.43 75.14
CA ARG A 389 -27.76 36.93 76.51
C ARG A 389 -28.65 38.14 76.77
N MET A 390 -29.20 38.74 75.72
CA MET A 390 -29.93 40.00 75.76
C MET A 390 -31.42 39.85 75.42
N ASN A 391 -31.83 38.84 74.64
CA ASN A 391 -33.14 38.86 73.96
C ASN A 391 -34.04 37.59 74.06
N ASP A 392 -33.85 36.69 75.05
CA ASP A 392 -34.69 35.48 75.23
C ASP A 392 -34.85 34.61 73.95
N THR A 393 -33.87 34.66 73.05
CA THR A 393 -33.87 33.85 71.82
C THR A 393 -33.62 32.37 72.13
N THR A 394 -34.21 31.48 71.33
CA THR A 394 -33.99 30.02 71.50
C THR A 394 -32.74 29.54 70.75
N PRO A 395 -32.06 28.47 71.21
CA PRO A 395 -30.94 27.87 70.50
C PRO A 395 -31.26 27.50 69.04
N GLU A 396 -32.50 27.10 68.75
CA GLU A 396 -32.98 26.78 67.41
C GLU A 396 -32.97 28.01 66.50
N GLN A 397 -33.46 29.16 66.98
CA GLN A 397 -33.49 30.41 66.22
C GLN A 397 -32.07 30.89 65.86
N ILE A 398 -31.11 30.72 66.77
CA ILE A 398 -29.70 31.04 66.48
C ILE A 398 -29.14 30.13 65.42
N ARG A 399 -29.34 28.82 65.57
CA ARG A 399 -28.83 27.82 64.64
C ARG A 399 -29.32 28.12 63.22
N ASP A 400 -30.60 28.46 63.10
CA ASP A 400 -31.20 28.79 61.81
C ASP A 400 -30.69 30.12 61.25
N ARG A 401 -30.43 31.12 62.11
CA ARG A 401 -29.83 32.40 61.70
C ARG A 401 -28.37 32.26 61.27
N VAL A 402 -27.55 31.50 62.00
CA VAL A 402 -26.17 31.15 61.61
C VAL A 402 -26.18 30.38 60.28
N ARG A 403 -27.09 29.40 60.12
CA ARG A 403 -27.27 28.69 58.84
C ARG A 403 -27.64 29.64 57.70
N ALA A 404 -28.54 30.59 57.92
CA ALA A 404 -28.93 31.57 56.91
C ALA A 404 -27.74 32.44 56.49
N LEU A 405 -26.97 32.96 57.45
CA LEU A 405 -25.76 33.75 57.19
C LEU A 405 -24.70 32.94 56.41
N LEU A 406 -24.46 31.69 56.79
CA LEU A 406 -23.52 30.82 56.07
C LEU A 406 -24.00 30.49 54.66
N ARG A 407 -25.31 30.28 54.45
CA ARG A 407 -25.87 30.08 53.10
C ARG A 407 -25.71 31.32 52.24
N GLU A 408 -25.96 32.51 52.78
CA GLU A 408 -25.77 33.77 52.05
C GLU A 408 -24.31 33.97 51.66
N PHE A 409 -23.38 33.74 52.60
CA PHE A 409 -21.94 33.79 52.33
C PHE A 409 -21.54 32.83 51.19
N LEU A 410 -21.95 31.56 51.27
CA LEU A 410 -21.68 30.57 50.21
C LEU A 410 -22.31 30.97 48.86
N GLY A 411 -23.48 31.61 48.89
CA GLY A 411 -24.13 32.18 47.71
C GLY A 411 -23.29 33.27 47.06
N ARG A 412 -22.79 34.23 47.85
CA ARG A 412 -21.91 35.31 47.36
C ARG A 412 -20.58 34.79 46.84
N VAL A 413 -19.93 33.88 47.56
CA VAL A 413 -18.69 33.24 47.11
C VAL A 413 -18.88 32.54 45.78
N ARG A 414 -19.99 31.82 45.56
CA ARG A 414 -20.30 31.21 44.26
C ARG A 414 -20.48 32.24 43.15
N LEU A 415 -21.10 33.38 43.43
CA LEU A 415 -21.31 34.45 42.46
C LEU A 415 -19.97 35.09 42.08
N ASP A 416 -19.14 35.44 43.07
CA ASP A 416 -17.84 36.06 42.85
C ASP A 416 -16.88 35.11 42.12
N ALA A 417 -16.90 33.82 42.45
CA ALA A 417 -16.15 32.81 41.73
C ALA A 417 -16.56 32.71 40.25
N ARG A 418 -17.87 32.79 39.95
CA ARG A 418 -18.37 32.81 38.56
C ARG A 418 -17.94 34.06 37.80
N VAL A 419 -18.05 35.24 38.42
CA VAL A 419 -17.66 36.52 37.82
C VAL A 419 -16.14 36.58 37.59
N THR A 420 -15.36 36.07 38.54
CA THR A 420 -13.89 36.01 38.40
C THR A 420 -13.50 35.04 37.31
N ALA A 421 -14.12 33.85 37.28
CA ALA A 421 -13.88 32.87 36.22
C ALA A 421 -14.23 33.41 34.82
N SER A 422 -15.35 34.13 34.68
CA SER A 422 -15.72 34.72 33.38
C SER A 422 -14.73 35.80 32.95
N LYS A 423 -14.27 36.66 33.88
CA LYS A 423 -13.25 37.67 33.60
C LYS A 423 -11.90 37.06 33.22
N SER A 424 -11.49 35.97 33.86
CA SER A 424 -10.25 35.26 33.51
C SER A 424 -10.33 34.65 32.11
N VAL A 425 -11.50 34.14 31.71
CA VAL A 425 -11.73 33.67 30.33
C VAL A 425 -11.65 34.83 29.33
N ASP A 426 -12.22 36.00 29.65
CA ASP A 426 -12.15 37.19 28.79
C ASP A 426 -10.73 37.75 28.65
N MET A 427 -9.90 37.69 29.69
CA MET A 427 -8.50 38.12 29.63
C MET A 427 -7.64 37.17 28.80
N ILE A 428 -7.90 35.87 28.84
CA ILE A 428 -7.21 34.87 28.01
C ILE A 428 -7.63 35.01 26.53
N GLY A 429 -8.82 35.54 26.24
CA GLY A 429 -9.27 35.81 24.88
C GLY A 429 -8.77 37.12 24.24
N ARG A 430 -8.06 37.97 24.98
CA ARG A 430 -7.57 39.29 24.51
C ARG A 430 -6.04 39.46 24.49
N GLY A 431 -5.28 38.47 24.97
CA GLY A 431 -3.83 38.42 24.84
C GLY A 431 -3.43 37.49 23.70
#